data_AF-A0A821YDC0-F1
#
_entry.id   AF-A0A821YDC0-F1
#
_cell.length_a   1.000
_cell.length_b   1.000
_cell.length_c   1.000
_cell.angle_alpha   90.00
_cell.angle_beta   90.00
_cell.angle_gamma   90.00
#
_symmetry.space_group_name_H-M   'P 1'
#
loop_
_entity.id
_entity.type
_entity.pdbx_description
1 polymer ?
#
loop_
_entity_poly.entity_id
_entity_poly.type
_entity_poly.pdbx_seq_one_letter_code
_entity_poly.pdbx_strand_id
1 'polypeptide(L)'
;MTITNHNGILKTSIYHKPTADPYYLPYTSDHPNRIHRNIPYNALQRAARLCSNLHAFHSERLRIEVTLLLNNYPPKFITNQFLRFFQVNRADVLIKRSDEQSYQI
;
A
#
# COMPACT_ATOMS: atom_id res chain seq x y z
N MET A 1 2.28 -10.09 11.00
CA MET A 1 2.73 -8.74 11.42
C MET A 1 4.06 -8.93 12.11
N THR A 2 5.06 -8.11 11.79
CA THR A 2 6.38 -8.16 12.45
C THR A 2 6.46 -7.02 13.46
N ILE A 3 6.98 -7.30 14.64
CA ILE A 3 7.22 -6.32 15.69
C ILE A 3 8.72 -6.32 15.97
N THR A 4 9.38 -5.17 15.84
CA THR A 4 10.79 -5.00 16.17
C THR A 4 10.94 -3.96 17.27
N ASN A 5 11.82 -4.20 18.23
CA ASN A 5 12.14 -3.24 19.27
C ASN A 5 13.41 -2.49 18.87
N HIS A 6 13.31 -1.17 18.70
CA HIS A 6 14.44 -0.29 18.50
C HIS A 6 14.58 0.64 19.70
N ASN A 7 15.54 0.37 20.58
CA ASN A 7 15.87 1.19 21.74
C ASN A 7 14.67 1.48 22.67
N GLY A 8 13.84 0.47 22.93
CA GLY A 8 12.64 0.59 23.76
C GLY A 8 11.39 1.06 22.99
N ILE A 9 11.53 1.41 21.70
CA ILE A 9 10.41 1.81 20.85
C ILE A 9 10.01 0.61 19.98
N LEU A 10 8.78 0.14 20.16
CA LEU A 10 8.21 -0.90 19.31
C LEU A 10 7.84 -0.32 17.95
N LYS A 11 8.34 -0.95 16.88
CA LYS A 11 7.99 -0.66 15.50
C LYS A 11 7.27 -1.85 14.91
N THR A 12 6.22 -1.59 14.15
CA THR A 12 5.39 -2.61 13.54
C THR A 12 5.42 -2.48 12.02
N SER A 13 5.45 -3.63 11.35
CA SER A 13 5.39 -3.72 9.89
C SER A 13 4.57 -4.95 9.46
N ILE A 14 4.21 -4.99 8.17
CA ILE A 14 3.52 -6.16 7.63
C ILE A 14 4.54 -7.28 7.42
N TYR A 15 4.23 -8.44 7.98
CA TYR A 15 4.98 -9.66 7.70
C TYR A 15 4.37 -10.32 6.48
N HIS A 16 5.22 -10.74 5.56
CA HIS A 16 4.82 -11.56 4.42
C HIS A 16 5.65 -12.82 4.39
N LYS A 17 4.97 -13.95 4.20
CA LYS A 17 5.64 -15.23 4.11
C LYS A 17 6.48 -15.28 2.81
N PRO A 18 7.74 -15.72 2.85
CA PRO A 18 8.59 -15.80 1.66
C PRO A 18 8.02 -16.69 0.55
N THR A 19 7.25 -17.71 0.94
CA THR A 19 6.61 -18.69 0.04
C THR A 19 5.18 -18.32 -0.34
N ALA A 20 4.64 -17.20 0.14
CA ALA A 20 3.30 -16.81 -0.24
C ALA A 20 3.33 -16.11 -1.60
N ASP A 21 2.55 -16.63 -2.53
CA ASP A 21 2.35 -15.96 -3.80
C ASP A 21 1.66 -14.60 -3.58
N PRO A 22 2.05 -13.56 -4.34
CA PRO A 22 1.41 -12.26 -4.29
C PRO A 22 0.04 -12.34 -4.99
N TYR A 23 -0.90 -13.04 -4.38
CA TYR A 23 -2.21 -13.31 -4.96
C TYR A 23 -3.26 -12.31 -4.46
N TYR A 24 -3.72 -11.46 -5.37
CA TYR A 24 -5.00 -10.79 -5.25
C TYR A 24 -5.96 -11.38 -6.26
N LEU A 25 -7.25 -11.07 -6.12
CA LEU A 25 -8.21 -11.42 -7.16
C LEU A 25 -7.77 -10.79 -8.49
N PRO A 26 -7.50 -11.59 -9.54
CA PRO A 26 -7.10 -11.06 -10.85
C PRO A 26 -8.13 -10.09 -11.42
N TYR A 27 -7.68 -9.04 -12.11
CA TYR A 27 -8.59 -8.04 -12.67
C TYR A 27 -9.53 -8.60 -13.76
N THR A 28 -9.15 -9.72 -14.37
CA THR A 28 -9.92 -10.42 -15.41
C THR A 28 -11.02 -11.33 -14.86
N SER A 29 -11.12 -11.50 -13.55
CA SER A 29 -12.18 -12.30 -12.94
C SER A 29 -13.55 -11.65 -13.17
N ASP A 30 -14.61 -12.45 -13.33
CA ASP A 30 -15.99 -11.97 -13.44
C ASP A 30 -16.54 -11.53 -12.08
N HIS A 31 -15.98 -10.46 -11.54
CA HIS A 31 -16.39 -9.89 -10.26
C HIS A 31 -16.80 -8.43 -10.46
N PRO A 32 -17.75 -7.91 -9.67
CA PRO A 32 -18.16 -6.53 -9.80
C PRO A 32 -16.98 -5.57 -9.59
N ASN A 33 -16.94 -4.49 -10.38
CA ASN A 33 -15.92 -3.43 -10.27
C ASN A 33 -15.69 -2.92 -8.85
N ARG A 34 -16.72 -2.95 -7.99
CA ARG A 34 -16.62 -2.57 -6.57
C ARG A 34 -15.59 -3.43 -5.82
N ILE A 35 -15.51 -4.74 -6.11
CA ILE A 35 -14.55 -5.65 -5.47
C ILE A 35 -13.12 -5.27 -5.86
N HIS A 36 -12.87 -5.10 -7.16
CA HIS A 36 -11.58 -4.66 -7.69
C HIS A 36 -11.12 -3.31 -7.12
N ARG A 37 -12.04 -2.38 -6.84
CA ARG A 37 -11.72 -1.10 -6.19
C ARG A 37 -11.45 -1.24 -4.69
N ASN A 38 -12.13 -2.16 -4.01
CA ASN A 38 -11.96 -2.36 -2.58
C ASN A 38 -10.65 -3.05 -2.22
N ILE A 39 -10.12 -3.91 -3.08
CA ILE A 39 -8.83 -4.60 -2.87
C ILE A 39 -7.68 -3.61 -2.60
N PRO A 40 -7.34 -2.67 -3.50
CA PRO A 40 -6.27 -1.71 -3.26
C PRO A 40 -6.56 -0.81 -2.05
N TYR A 41 -7.82 -0.37 -1.88
CA TYR A 41 -8.21 0.47 -0.75
C TYR A 41 -7.96 -0.22 0.60
N ASN A 42 -8.43 -1.46 0.75
CA ASN A 42 -8.28 -2.21 1.99
C ASN A 42 -6.83 -2.61 2.25
N ALA A 43 -6.07 -2.94 1.20
CA ALA A 43 -4.65 -3.24 1.33
C ALA A 43 -3.86 -2.02 1.84
N LEU A 44 -4.08 -0.85 1.26
CA LEU A 44 -3.46 0.40 1.71
C LEU A 44 -3.92 0.80 3.11
N GLN A 45 -5.23 0.68 3.41
CA GLN A 45 -5.76 0.96 4.73
C GLN A 45 -5.11 0.09 5.81
N ARG A 46 -4.88 -1.18 5.49
CA ARG A 46 -4.19 -2.13 6.38
C ARG A 46 -2.72 -1.74 6.56
N ALA A 47 -2.01 -1.39 5.50
CA ALA A 47 -0.64 -0.90 5.59
C ALA A 47 -0.55 0.35 6.47
N ALA A 48 -1.44 1.31 6.27
CA ALA A 48 -1.46 2.56 7.04
C ALA A 48 -1.70 2.34 8.54
N ARG A 49 -2.49 1.31 8.91
CA ARG A 49 -2.78 0.98 10.31
C ARG A 49 -1.68 0.15 10.98
N LEU A 50 -1.04 -0.74 10.23
CA LEU A 50 -0.08 -1.69 10.77
C LEU A 50 1.37 -1.19 10.75
N CYS A 51 1.72 -0.27 9.86
CA CYS A 51 3.07 0.28 9.78
C CYS A 51 3.21 1.46 10.75
N SER A 52 4.16 1.40 11.70
CA SER A 52 4.41 2.53 12.62
C SER A 52 5.21 3.66 11.97
N ASN A 53 5.92 3.39 10.87
CA ASN A 53 6.82 4.32 10.21
C ASN A 53 6.44 4.51 8.73
N LEU A 54 6.70 5.73 8.22
CA LEU A 54 6.41 6.08 6.83
C LEU A 54 7.19 5.22 5.85
N HIS A 55 8.45 4.88 6.18
CA HIS A 55 9.27 4.04 5.31
C HIS A 55 8.68 2.63 5.13
N ALA A 56 8.24 1.94 6.19
CA ALA A 56 7.62 0.62 6.01
C ALA A 56 6.27 0.74 5.28
N PHE A 57 5.49 1.79 5.54
CA PHE A 57 4.28 2.04 4.77
C PHE A 57 4.58 2.21 3.27
N HIS A 58 5.62 2.97 2.92
CA HIS A 58 6.03 3.17 1.54
C HIS A 58 6.47 1.87 0.87
N SER A 59 7.29 1.06 1.55
CA SER A 59 7.72 -0.24 1.05
C SER A 59 6.53 -1.19 0.84
N GLU A 60 5.56 -1.19 1.76
CA GLU A 60 4.32 -1.96 1.63
C GLU A 60 3.43 -1.45 0.50
N ARG A 61 3.33 -0.12 0.32
CA ARG A 61 2.61 0.49 -0.81
C ARG A 61 3.18 0.02 -2.15
N LEU A 62 4.50 0.08 -2.31
CA LEU A 62 5.18 -0.39 -3.52
C LEU A 62 4.92 -1.87 -3.76
N ARG A 63 4.97 -2.69 -2.71
CA ARG A 63 4.66 -4.11 -2.82
C ARG A 63 3.22 -4.35 -3.27
N ILE A 64 2.25 -3.61 -2.72
CA ILE A 64 0.84 -3.69 -3.12
C ILE A 64 0.68 -3.33 -4.60
N GLU A 65 1.35 -2.28 -5.06
CA GLU A 65 1.36 -1.85 -6.46
C GLU A 65 1.90 -2.96 -7.38
N VAL A 66 3.08 -3.52 -7.07
CA VAL A 66 3.65 -4.65 -7.82
C VAL A 66 2.70 -5.85 -7.82
N THR A 67 2.12 -6.18 -6.67
CA THR A 67 1.16 -7.28 -6.53
C THR A 67 -0.06 -7.07 -7.44
N LEU A 68 -0.63 -5.85 -7.48
CA LEU A 68 -1.76 -5.54 -8.36
C LEU A 68 -1.39 -5.65 -9.85
N LEU A 69 -0.20 -5.19 -10.23
CA LEU A 69 0.30 -5.32 -11.60
C LEU A 69 0.44 -6.80 -12.01
N LEU A 70 0.98 -7.65 -11.12
CA LEU A 70 1.08 -9.09 -11.34
C LEU A 70 -0.29 -9.77 -11.49
N ASN A 71 -1.33 -9.19 -10.89
CA ASN A 71 -2.72 -9.67 -10.99
C ASN A 71 -3.51 -8.94 -12.11
N ASN A 72 -2.81 -8.41 -13.12
CA ASN A 72 -3.35 -7.79 -14.33
C ASN A 72 -4.21 -6.53 -14.11
N TYR A 73 -4.03 -5.81 -13.01
CA TYR A 73 -4.72 -4.53 -12.83
C TYR A 73 -4.11 -3.47 -13.75
N PRO A 74 -4.93 -2.68 -14.48
CA PRO A 74 -4.42 -1.61 -15.33
C PRO A 74 -3.65 -0.56 -14.52
N PRO A 75 -2.46 -0.09 -14.95
CA PRO A 75 -1.67 0.90 -14.19
C PRO A 75 -2.45 2.17 -13.87
N LYS A 76 -3.20 2.71 -14.83
CA LYS A 76 -4.09 3.88 -14.63
C LYS A 76 -5.14 3.65 -13.55
N PHE A 77 -5.68 2.43 -13.47
CA PHE A 77 -6.65 2.07 -12.43
C PHE A 77 -6.01 2.07 -11.04
N ILE A 78 -4.80 1.49 -10.93
CA ILE A 78 -4.03 1.43 -9.68
C ILE A 78 -3.75 2.86 -9.19
N THR A 79 -3.17 3.71 -10.04
CA THR A 79 -2.87 5.12 -9.71
C THR A 79 -4.12 5.85 -9.24
N ASN A 80 -5.25 5.70 -9.94
CA ASN A 80 -6.51 6.33 -9.54
C ASN A 80 -7.01 5.83 -8.17
N GLN A 81 -6.91 4.53 -7.87
CA GLN A 81 -7.31 4.02 -6.55
C GLN A 81 -6.39 4.52 -5.44
N PHE A 82 -5.08 4.64 -5.70
CA PHE A 82 -4.11 5.14 -4.72
C PHE A 82 -4.34 6.62 -4.43
N LEU A 83 -4.51 7.45 -5.47
CA LEU A 83 -4.86 8.86 -5.33
C LEU A 83 -6.16 9.02 -4.52
N ARG A 84 -7.19 8.24 -4.86
CA ARG A 84 -8.46 8.24 -4.12
C ARG A 84 -8.26 7.88 -2.64
N PHE A 85 -7.44 6.87 -2.33
CA PHE A 85 -7.15 6.49 -0.95
C PHE A 85 -6.55 7.66 -0.16
N PHE A 86 -5.56 8.36 -0.73
CA PHE A 86 -4.92 9.50 -0.06
C PHE A 86 -5.85 10.70 0.10
N GLN A 87 -6.67 10.99 -0.91
CA GLN A 87 -7.69 12.05 -0.83
C GLN A 87 -8.72 11.78 0.26
N VAL A 88 -9.26 10.56 0.34
CA VAL A 88 -10.27 10.18 1.35
C VAL A 88 -9.70 10.28 2.76
N ASN A 89 -8.43 9.91 2.94
CA ASN A 89 -7.76 9.95 4.24
C ASN A 89 -7.10 11.31 4.56
N ARG A 90 -7.28 12.33 3.71
CA ARG A 90 -6.65 13.67 3.83
C ARG A 90 -5.13 13.60 4.01
N ALA A 91 -4.50 12.59 3.40
CA ALA A 91 -3.08 12.33 3.48
C ALA A 91 -2.31 12.91 2.26
N ASP A 92 -3.03 13.52 1.33
CA ASP A 92 -2.51 14.19 0.14
C ASP A 92 -1.51 15.32 0.46
N VAL A 93 -1.76 16.06 1.55
CA VAL A 93 -0.86 17.13 2.03
C VAL A 93 0.45 16.57 2.60
N LEU A 94 0.42 15.36 3.18
CA LEU A 94 1.59 14.73 3.79
C LEU A 94 2.54 14.15 2.73
N ILE A 95 1.99 13.62 1.64
CA ILE A 95 2.79 13.05 0.54
C ILE A 95 3.55 14.13 -0.23
N LYS A 96 2.91 15.27 -0.52
CA LYS A 96 3.58 16.39 -1.19
C LYS A 96 4.83 16.86 -0.42
N ARG A 97 4.74 16.90 0.91
CA ARG A 97 5.85 17.28 1.79
C ARG A 97 6.99 16.25 1.82
N SER A 98 6.69 14.96 1.73
CA SER A 98 7.73 13.91 1.71
C SER A 98 8.46 13.82 0.37
N ASP A 99 7.76 14.06 -0.73
CA ASP A 99 8.38 14.09 -2.06
C ASP A 99 9.37 15.26 -2.15
N GLU A 100 9.00 16.46 -1.65
CA GLU A 100 9.89 17.64 -1.60
C GLU A 100 11.15 17.42 -0.75
N GLN A 101 11.07 16.65 0.35
CA GLN A 101 12.24 16.30 1.17
C GLN A 101 13.20 15.30 0.50
N SER A 102 12.72 14.56 -0.50
CA SER A 102 13.53 13.59 -1.25
C SER A 102 14.43 14.24 -2.30
N TYR A 103 14.15 15.50 -2.67
CA TYR A 103 14.90 16.29 -3.66
C TYR A 103 15.84 17.34 -3.03
N GLN A 104 16.01 17.35 -1.70
CA GLN A 104 16.98 18.21 -1.01
C GLN A 104 18.23 17.46 -0.54
N ILE A 105 18.78 16.60 -1.41
CA ILE A 105 20.10 15.97 -1.23
C ILE A 105 20.95 16.29 -2.46
#